data_AF-A0A853IPI9-F1
#
_entry.id   AF-A0A853IPI9-F1
#
_cell.length_a   1.000
_cell.length_b   1.000
_cell.length_c   1.000
_cell.angle_alpha   90.00
_cell.angle_beta   90.00
_cell.angle_gamma   90.00
#
_symmetry.space_group_name_H-M   'P 1'
#
loop_
_entity.id
_entity.type
_entity.pdbx_description
1 polymer ?
#
loop_
_entity_poly.entity_id
_entity_poly.type
_entity_poly.pdbx_seq_one_letter_code
_entity_poly.pdbx_strand_id
1 'polypeptide(L)'
;MVATITQYHNRINTINEKAALFRQAVINPQVESANTNRFITDNAERNSQLKAVVKDTIFDAAGEQGPLLLGVTANAVRAYYDQRGCLPSAEMMASAYHTIENMLVNTANHKIMDAATSTSEGIIKRNHQVALIVPTMLTSITNDMVTHIPPNYDKSEIFAITRRAGSTFGDLKKGDLIDYSFHGQYSSMNQRQPVATGDGTTKEFTKSIGMPVRKELVRVYHDRNLVAEDLNGRGLLSGHFVDADGQAVTVTGSIDHDNGGIT
;
A
#
# COMPACT_ATOMS: atom_id res chain seq x y z
N MET A 1 -10.31 28.14 19.44
CA MET A 1 -11.55 28.19 18.65
C MET A 1 -12.64 27.52 19.47
N VAL A 2 -13.57 28.27 20.06
CA VAL A 2 -14.71 27.69 20.78
C VAL A 2 -15.76 27.38 19.73
N ALA A 3 -16.01 26.09 19.48
CA ALA A 3 -17.10 25.69 18.58
C ALA A 3 -18.42 26.25 19.14
N THR A 4 -19.19 26.94 18.30
CA THR A 4 -20.49 27.47 18.71
C THR A 4 -21.45 26.32 19.01
N ILE A 5 -22.38 26.49 19.96
CA ILE A 5 -23.36 25.45 20.38
C ILE A 5 -24.09 24.85 19.16
N THR A 6 -24.36 25.68 18.14
CA THR A 6 -24.95 25.25 16.87
C THR A 6 -24.07 24.27 16.10
N GLN A 7 -22.76 24.46 16.05
CA GLN A 7 -21.82 23.53 15.39
C GLN A 7 -21.77 22.19 16.11
N TYR A 8 -21.87 22.19 17.44
CA TYR A 8 -21.92 20.97 18.24
C TYR A 8 -23.21 20.17 17.99
N HIS A 9 -24.38 20.82 17.97
CA HIS A 9 -25.64 20.14 17.67
C HIS A 9 -25.70 19.59 16.24
N ASN A 10 -25.22 20.37 15.25
CA ASN A 10 -25.13 19.89 13.88
C ASN A 10 -24.26 18.64 13.78
N ARG A 11 -23.14 18.60 14.51
CA ARG A 11 -22.25 17.45 14.55
C ARG A 11 -22.91 16.22 15.16
N ILE A 12 -23.63 16.35 16.28
CA ILE A 12 -24.38 15.24 16.88
C ILE A 12 -25.42 14.69 15.90
N ASN A 13 -26.12 15.57 15.19
CA ASN A 13 -27.09 15.14 14.19
C ASN A 13 -26.44 14.33 13.07
N THR A 14 -25.29 14.79 12.54
CA THR A 14 -24.52 14.04 11.53
C THR A 14 -24.06 12.67 12.04
N ILE A 15 -23.64 12.58 13.31
CA ILE A 15 -23.27 11.30 13.93
C ILE A 15 -24.47 10.36 13.96
N ASN A 16 -25.62 10.83 14.43
CA ASN A 16 -26.82 10.01 14.53
C ASN A 16 -27.35 9.56 13.16
N GLU A 17 -27.30 10.44 12.15
CA GLU A 17 -27.66 10.12 10.76
C GLU A 17 -26.75 9.02 10.20
N LYS A 18 -25.43 9.16 10.32
CA LYS A 18 -24.47 8.17 9.82
C LYS A 18 -24.55 6.84 10.57
N ALA A 19 -24.78 6.89 11.88
CA ALA A 19 -25.01 5.69 12.67
C ALA A 19 -26.32 4.98 12.26
N ALA A 20 -27.37 5.72 11.91
CA ALA A 20 -28.62 5.16 11.40
C ALA A 20 -28.43 4.50 10.03
N LEU A 21 -27.70 5.14 9.12
CA LEU A 21 -27.34 4.57 7.81
C LEU A 21 -26.51 3.29 7.96
N PHE A 22 -25.52 3.29 8.86
CA PHE A 22 -24.74 2.09 9.17
C PHE A 22 -25.62 0.96 9.71
N ARG A 23 -26.54 1.26 10.64
CA ARG A 23 -27.49 0.27 11.16
C ARG A 23 -28.39 -0.29 10.05
N GLN A 24 -28.89 0.55 9.17
CA GLN A 24 -29.73 0.14 8.05
C GLN A 24 -28.99 -0.79 7.08
N ALA A 25 -27.72 -0.50 6.81
CA ALA A 25 -26.92 -1.30 5.89
C ALA A 25 -26.44 -2.64 6.50
N VAL A 26 -25.99 -2.62 7.76
CA VAL A 26 -25.22 -3.72 8.35
C VAL A 26 -26.03 -4.55 9.35
N ILE A 27 -26.89 -3.92 10.16
CA ILE A 27 -27.56 -4.57 11.30
C ILE A 27 -28.98 -5.01 10.95
N ASN A 28 -29.77 -4.13 10.33
CA ASN A 28 -31.17 -4.40 9.98
C ASN A 28 -31.36 -5.65 9.09
N PRO A 29 -30.47 -5.94 8.11
CA PRO A 29 -30.62 -7.15 7.28
C PRO A 29 -30.26 -8.45 8.00
N GLN A 30 -29.81 -8.39 9.25
CA GLN A 30 -29.42 -9.58 10.02
C GLN A 30 -30.38 -9.90 11.17
N VAL A 31 -31.38 -9.05 11.43
CA VAL A 31 -32.35 -9.23 12.51
C VAL A 31 -33.67 -9.79 11.98
N GLU A 32 -34.22 -10.77 12.70
CA GLU A 32 -35.42 -11.52 12.31
C GLU A 32 -36.69 -10.63 12.28
N SER A 33 -36.70 -9.57 13.08
CA SER A 33 -37.67 -8.47 13.02
C SER A 33 -37.07 -7.23 13.70
N ALA A 34 -37.44 -6.03 13.23
CA ALA A 34 -36.94 -4.74 13.73
C ALA A 34 -37.12 -4.53 15.25
N ASN A 35 -37.97 -5.33 15.90
CA ASN A 35 -38.32 -5.19 17.32
C ASN A 35 -37.69 -6.24 18.24
N THR A 36 -37.04 -7.30 17.74
CA THR A 36 -36.64 -8.44 18.60
C THR A 36 -35.16 -8.48 18.95
N ASN A 37 -34.29 -7.63 18.38
CA ASN A 37 -32.83 -7.63 18.60
C ASN A 37 -32.17 -9.03 18.50
N ARG A 38 -32.84 -10.00 17.86
CA ARG A 38 -32.36 -11.37 17.68
C ARG A 38 -31.84 -11.51 16.26
N PHE A 39 -30.59 -11.92 16.16
CA PHE A 39 -29.97 -12.22 14.88
C PHE A 39 -30.57 -13.50 14.30
N ILE A 40 -30.78 -13.50 12.98
CA ILE A 40 -31.22 -14.68 12.23
C ILE A 40 -30.22 -15.82 12.49
N THR A 41 -30.74 -16.97 12.88
CA THR A 41 -29.96 -18.16 13.24
C THR A 41 -29.45 -18.91 12.00
N ASP A 42 -30.19 -18.89 10.89
CA ASP A 42 -29.74 -19.48 9.63
C ASP A 42 -28.68 -18.62 8.91
N ASN A 43 -27.58 -19.27 8.55
CA ASN A 43 -26.46 -18.67 7.84
C ASN A 43 -26.79 -18.37 6.36
N ALA A 44 -27.58 -19.22 5.71
CA ALA A 44 -27.87 -19.09 4.29
C ALA A 44 -28.87 -17.94 4.02
N GLU A 45 -29.95 -17.89 4.80
CA GLU A 45 -30.94 -16.82 4.74
C GLU A 45 -30.32 -15.44 5.02
N ARG A 46 -29.47 -15.33 6.05
CA ARG A 46 -28.77 -14.07 6.38
C ARG A 46 -27.86 -13.57 5.27
N ASN A 47 -27.07 -14.47 4.66
CA ASN A 47 -26.18 -14.07 3.56
C ASN A 47 -26.95 -13.66 2.31
N SER A 48 -28.13 -14.24 2.08
CA SER A 48 -29.03 -13.83 1.00
C SER A 48 -29.58 -12.42 1.23
N GLN A 49 -30.06 -12.13 2.43
CA GLN A 49 -30.60 -10.80 2.79
C GLN A 49 -29.52 -9.71 2.72
N LEU A 50 -28.30 -9.99 3.20
CA LEU A 50 -27.19 -9.06 3.08
C LEU A 50 -26.85 -8.74 1.62
N LYS A 51 -26.80 -9.77 0.76
CA LYS A 51 -26.56 -9.58 -0.69
C LYS A 51 -27.62 -8.72 -1.36
N ALA A 52 -28.88 -8.83 -0.92
CA ALA A 52 -29.99 -8.05 -1.49
C ALA A 52 -29.91 -6.55 -1.17
N VAL A 53 -29.31 -6.18 -0.04
CA VAL A 53 -29.27 -4.79 0.46
C VAL A 53 -28.08 -3.99 -0.09
N VAL A 54 -27.07 -4.64 -0.68
CA VAL A 54 -25.81 -4.00 -1.12
C VAL A 54 -26.03 -2.80 -2.05
N LYS A 55 -26.99 -2.89 -2.98
CA LYS A 55 -27.17 -1.96 -4.11
C LYS A 55 -27.51 -0.51 -3.72
N ASP A 56 -27.98 -0.28 -2.50
CA ASP A 56 -28.33 1.06 -2.00
C ASP A 56 -27.48 1.46 -0.77
N THR A 57 -26.33 0.82 -0.58
CA THR A 57 -25.44 1.06 0.57
C THR A 57 -24.10 1.63 0.13
N ILE A 58 -23.32 2.12 1.10
CA ILE A 58 -21.93 2.57 0.89
C ILE A 58 -21.02 1.50 0.28
N PHE A 59 -21.41 0.22 0.35
CA PHE A 59 -20.65 -0.90 -0.19
C PHE A 59 -20.87 -1.12 -1.69
N ASP A 60 -21.87 -0.45 -2.31
CA ASP A 60 -22.09 -0.51 -3.76
C ASP A 60 -20.87 0.02 -4.54
N ALA A 61 -20.21 1.04 -4.01
CA ALA A 61 -18.98 1.61 -4.57
C ALA A 61 -17.78 0.63 -4.60
N ALA A 62 -17.87 -0.52 -3.91
CA ALA A 62 -16.86 -1.58 -3.98
C ALA A 62 -17.09 -2.57 -5.13
N GLY A 63 -18.17 -2.44 -5.90
CA GLY A 63 -18.50 -3.28 -7.05
C GLY A 63 -18.71 -4.74 -6.66
N GLU A 64 -18.09 -5.66 -7.39
CA GLU A 64 -18.26 -7.12 -7.21
C GLU A 64 -17.88 -7.61 -5.80
N GLN A 65 -17.00 -6.89 -5.08
CA GLN A 65 -16.60 -7.24 -3.71
C GLN A 65 -17.51 -6.63 -2.63
N GLY A 66 -18.48 -5.77 -2.99
CA GLY A 66 -19.40 -5.13 -2.04
C GLY A 66 -20.11 -6.10 -1.09
N PRO A 67 -20.70 -7.21 -1.58
CA PRO A 67 -21.36 -8.19 -0.70
C PRO A 67 -20.42 -8.90 0.26
N LEU A 68 -19.15 -9.11 -0.14
CA LEU A 68 -18.14 -9.71 0.74
C LEU A 68 -17.77 -8.76 1.88
N LEU A 69 -17.54 -7.47 1.56
CA LEU A 69 -17.23 -6.45 2.55
C LEU A 69 -18.37 -6.26 3.54
N LEU A 70 -19.60 -6.22 3.05
CA LEU A 70 -20.79 -6.17 3.90
C LEU A 70 -20.88 -7.41 4.80
N GLY A 71 -20.63 -8.61 4.27
CA GLY A 71 -20.63 -9.84 5.06
C GLY A 71 -19.58 -9.84 6.17
N VAL A 72 -18.35 -9.38 5.89
CA VAL A 72 -17.26 -9.29 6.88
C VAL A 72 -17.59 -8.29 7.98
N THR A 73 -18.04 -7.09 7.61
CA THR A 73 -18.41 -6.04 8.57
C THR A 73 -19.57 -6.47 9.46
N ALA A 74 -20.58 -7.11 8.87
CA ALA A 74 -21.75 -7.59 9.61
C ALA A 74 -21.40 -8.76 10.54
N ASN A 75 -20.48 -9.65 10.14
CA ASN A 75 -19.94 -10.68 11.04
C ASN A 75 -19.17 -10.09 12.23
N ALA A 76 -18.42 -9.02 12.02
CA ALA A 76 -17.67 -8.35 13.09
C ALA A 76 -18.61 -7.71 14.13
N VAL A 77 -19.68 -7.05 13.68
CA VAL A 77 -20.71 -6.48 14.58
C VAL A 77 -21.40 -7.57 15.39
N ARG A 78 -21.70 -8.72 14.78
CA ARG A 78 -22.26 -9.87 15.49
C ARG A 78 -21.30 -10.42 16.54
N ALA A 79 -20.03 -10.64 16.19
CA ALA A 79 -19.04 -11.11 17.14
C ALA A 79 -18.89 -10.15 18.34
N TYR A 80 -18.99 -8.84 18.10
CA TYR A 80 -19.02 -7.85 19.16
C TYR A 80 -20.26 -7.98 20.05
N TYR A 81 -21.45 -8.14 19.46
CA TYR A 81 -22.69 -8.36 20.20
C TYR A 81 -22.65 -9.64 21.04
N ASP A 82 -22.14 -10.74 20.48
CA ASP A 82 -22.03 -12.03 21.18
C ASP A 82 -21.06 -11.93 22.38
N GLN A 83 -20.02 -11.11 22.28
CA GLN A 83 -19.04 -10.91 23.36
C GLN A 83 -19.52 -9.98 24.47
N ARG A 84 -20.31 -8.95 24.14
CA ARG A 84 -20.60 -7.83 25.04
C ARG A 84 -22.08 -7.64 25.38
N GLY A 85 -22.97 -8.34 24.67
CA GLY A 85 -24.43 -8.26 24.85
C GLY A 85 -25.04 -6.93 24.42
N CYS A 86 -24.27 -6.02 23.81
CA CYS A 86 -24.73 -4.71 23.37
C CYS A 86 -24.25 -4.39 21.96
N LEU A 87 -24.99 -3.53 21.27
CA LEU A 87 -24.56 -3.00 19.97
C LEU A 87 -23.47 -1.93 20.16
N PRO A 88 -22.60 -1.73 19.16
CA PRO A 88 -21.61 -0.65 19.19
C PRO A 88 -22.25 0.74 19.38
N SER A 89 -21.50 1.67 19.98
CA SER A 89 -21.97 3.04 20.20
C SER A 89 -22.22 3.79 18.88
N ALA A 90 -23.13 4.78 18.89
CA ALA A 90 -23.46 5.56 17.71
C ALA A 90 -22.23 6.29 17.12
N GLU A 91 -21.35 6.81 17.98
CA GLU A 91 -20.09 7.45 17.58
C GLU A 91 -19.15 6.49 16.84
N MET A 92 -19.03 5.26 17.34
CA MET A 92 -18.20 4.24 16.71
C MET A 92 -18.77 3.80 15.36
N MET A 93 -20.09 3.59 15.28
CA MET A 93 -20.77 3.27 14.01
C MET A 93 -20.64 4.41 12.99
N ALA A 94 -20.83 5.66 13.42
CA ALA A 94 -20.68 6.82 12.55
C ALA A 94 -19.24 7.00 12.06
N SER A 95 -18.25 6.77 12.93
CA SER A 95 -16.83 6.82 12.56
C SER A 95 -16.44 5.72 11.58
N ALA A 96 -16.91 4.49 11.82
CA ALA A 96 -16.72 3.37 10.90
C ALA A 96 -17.37 3.65 9.53
N TYR A 97 -18.63 4.09 9.51
CA TYR A 97 -19.34 4.46 8.29
C TYR A 97 -18.59 5.53 7.49
N HIS A 98 -18.16 6.60 8.16
CA HIS A 98 -17.49 7.69 7.49
C HIS A 98 -16.10 7.31 6.96
N THR A 99 -15.38 6.43 7.66
CA THR A 99 -14.09 5.91 7.18
C THR A 99 -14.28 5.07 5.91
N ILE A 100 -15.30 4.20 5.87
CA ILE A 100 -15.64 3.40 4.69
C ILE A 100 -16.08 4.29 3.53
N GLU A 101 -16.93 5.28 3.79
CA GLU A 101 -17.37 6.28 2.81
C GLU A 101 -16.18 7.02 2.18
N ASN A 102 -15.23 7.47 3.01
CA ASN A 102 -14.02 8.14 2.53
C ASN A 102 -13.15 7.23 1.64
N MET A 103 -13.03 5.95 1.99
CA MET A 103 -12.21 5.01 1.22
C MET A 103 -12.87 4.51 -0.07
N LEU A 104 -14.20 4.34 -0.10
CA LEU A 104 -14.90 3.76 -1.25
C LEU A 104 -15.45 4.80 -2.22
N VAL A 105 -15.96 5.94 -1.72
CA VAL A 105 -16.69 6.93 -2.53
C VAL A 105 -15.82 8.16 -2.85
N ASN A 106 -15.01 8.61 -1.90
CA ASN A 106 -14.26 9.87 -2.00
C ASN A 106 -12.82 9.73 -2.53
N THR A 107 -12.52 8.68 -3.31
CA THR A 107 -11.15 8.38 -3.79
C THR A 107 -10.51 9.51 -4.61
N ALA A 108 -11.29 10.34 -5.30
CA ALA A 108 -10.80 11.43 -6.15
C ALA A 108 -10.04 12.54 -5.40
N ASN A 109 -10.26 12.70 -4.09
CA ASN A 109 -9.60 13.74 -3.29
C ASN A 109 -8.36 13.23 -2.52
N HIS A 110 -8.05 11.93 -2.59
CA HIS A 110 -6.93 11.33 -1.87
C HIS A 110 -5.74 11.09 -2.79
N LYS A 111 -4.88 12.09 -3.00
CA LYS A 111 -3.65 11.96 -3.82
C LYS A 111 -2.71 10.82 -3.37
N ILE A 112 -2.76 10.44 -2.09
CA ILE A 112 -2.00 9.29 -1.55
C ILE A 112 -2.60 7.96 -2.00
N MET A 113 -3.91 7.89 -2.18
CA MET A 113 -4.60 6.67 -2.60
C MET A 113 -4.74 6.59 -4.12
N ASP A 114 -4.67 7.70 -4.85
CA ASP A 114 -4.85 7.77 -6.30
C ASP A 114 -3.81 6.92 -7.08
N ALA A 115 -2.56 6.90 -6.60
CA ALA A 115 -1.51 6.04 -7.14
C ALA A 115 -1.73 4.55 -6.82
N ALA A 116 -2.48 4.26 -5.74
CA ALA A 116 -2.74 2.92 -5.24
C ALA A 116 -4.14 2.39 -5.58
N THR A 117 -5.04 3.18 -6.19
CA THR A 117 -6.39 2.73 -6.58
C THR A 117 -6.61 2.70 -8.09
N SER A 118 -5.66 3.20 -8.87
CA SER A 118 -5.71 3.21 -10.35
C SER A 118 -5.34 1.86 -10.99
N THR A 119 -4.81 0.91 -10.22
CA THR A 119 -4.48 -0.45 -10.68
C THR A 119 -5.44 -1.48 -10.07
N SER A 120 -5.66 -2.60 -10.78
CA SER A 120 -6.53 -3.69 -10.29
C SER A 120 -6.05 -4.28 -8.96
N GLU A 121 -4.74 -4.44 -8.77
CA GLU A 121 -4.16 -4.85 -7.48
C GLU A 121 -4.44 -3.82 -6.38
N GLY A 122 -4.42 -2.55 -6.76
CA GLY A 122 -4.74 -1.43 -5.91
C GLY A 122 -6.15 -1.44 -5.33
N ILE A 123 -7.13 -1.72 -6.20
CA ILE A 123 -8.54 -1.88 -5.80
C ILE A 123 -8.70 -3.06 -4.83
N ILE A 124 -7.99 -4.17 -5.05
CA ILE A 124 -8.01 -5.33 -4.15
C ILE A 124 -7.42 -4.95 -2.78
N LYS A 125 -6.27 -4.26 -2.74
CA LYS A 125 -5.64 -3.81 -1.50
C LYS A 125 -6.53 -2.84 -0.74
N ARG A 126 -7.17 -1.89 -1.42
CA ARG A 126 -8.15 -0.96 -0.85
C ARG A 126 -9.31 -1.72 -0.22
N ASN A 127 -9.90 -2.65 -0.95
CA ASN A 127 -11.04 -3.43 -0.45
C ASN A 127 -10.63 -4.31 0.74
N HIS A 128 -9.42 -4.89 0.72
CA HIS A 128 -8.86 -5.60 1.87
C HIS A 128 -8.68 -4.70 3.09
N GLN A 129 -8.21 -3.46 2.91
CA GLN A 129 -8.12 -2.48 4.01
C GLN A 129 -9.50 -2.14 4.56
N VAL A 130 -10.49 -1.90 3.69
CA VAL A 130 -11.88 -1.62 4.09
C VAL A 130 -12.46 -2.77 4.93
N ALA A 131 -12.18 -4.02 4.56
CA ALA A 131 -12.62 -5.20 5.33
C ALA A 131 -12.07 -5.24 6.77
N LEU A 132 -10.92 -4.61 7.03
CA LEU A 132 -10.26 -4.61 8.34
C LEU A 132 -10.69 -3.47 9.27
N ILE A 133 -11.32 -2.40 8.76
CA ILE A 133 -11.66 -1.21 9.54
C ILE A 133 -12.59 -1.58 10.71
N VAL A 134 -13.76 -2.14 10.40
CA VAL A 134 -14.78 -2.44 11.42
C VAL A 134 -14.30 -3.50 12.43
N PRO A 135 -13.69 -4.63 12.01
CA PRO A 135 -13.14 -5.60 12.96
C PRO A 135 -12.09 -5.00 13.91
N THR A 136 -11.16 -4.19 13.39
CA THR A 136 -10.09 -3.60 14.23
C THR A 136 -10.65 -2.54 15.19
N MET A 137 -11.61 -1.74 14.74
CA MET A 137 -12.29 -0.77 15.61
C MET A 137 -13.09 -1.45 16.72
N LEU A 138 -13.77 -2.57 16.44
CA LEU A 138 -14.57 -3.30 17.42
C LEU A 138 -13.75 -4.14 18.42
N THR A 139 -12.58 -4.63 18.00
CA THR A 139 -11.71 -5.47 18.84
C THR A 139 -10.77 -4.66 19.74
N SER A 140 -10.51 -3.39 19.41
CA SER A 140 -9.63 -2.54 20.22
C SER A 140 -10.29 -2.15 21.54
N ILE A 141 -9.71 -2.63 22.65
CA ILE A 141 -10.18 -2.36 24.03
C ILE A 141 -10.17 -0.85 24.34
N THR A 142 -9.27 -0.08 23.73
CA THR A 142 -9.15 1.35 24.00
C THR A 142 -10.31 2.16 23.43
N ASN A 143 -11.07 1.62 22.48
CA ASN A 143 -12.13 2.37 21.82
C ASN A 143 -13.37 2.57 22.70
N ASP A 144 -13.57 1.77 23.76
CA ASP A 144 -14.62 2.06 24.74
C ASP A 144 -14.23 3.15 25.74
N MET A 145 -12.93 3.46 25.84
CA MET A 145 -12.41 4.44 26.79
C MET A 145 -12.35 5.85 26.19
N VAL A 146 -12.63 6.01 24.89
CA VAL A 146 -12.40 7.26 24.16
C VAL A 146 -13.65 7.64 23.36
N THR A 147 -14.00 8.92 23.36
CA THR A 147 -15.06 9.44 22.49
C THR A 147 -14.54 9.51 21.05
N HIS A 148 -15.19 8.79 20.13
CA HIS A 148 -14.86 8.89 18.72
C HIS A 148 -15.34 10.22 18.16
N ILE A 149 -14.48 10.83 17.35
CA ILE A 149 -14.84 11.95 16.48
C ILE A 149 -14.83 11.34 15.08
N PRO A 150 -15.96 11.34 14.35
CA PRO A 150 -15.94 10.91 12.96
C PRO A 150 -14.85 11.69 12.21
N PRO A 151 -14.06 11.03 11.34
CA PRO A 151 -12.93 11.66 10.68
C PRO A 151 -13.43 12.72 9.68
N ASN A 152 -13.68 13.93 10.17
CA ASN A 152 -13.88 15.08 9.30
C ASN A 152 -12.55 15.40 8.64
N TYR A 153 -12.58 15.54 7.32
CA TYR A 153 -11.47 16.06 6.53
C TYR A 153 -11.32 17.56 6.86
N ASP A 154 -10.83 17.88 8.05
CA ASP A 154 -10.31 19.19 8.39
C ASP A 154 -9.03 19.37 7.57
N LYS A 155 -9.22 19.70 6.29
CA LYS A 155 -8.24 20.12 5.27
C LYS A 155 -6.80 19.72 5.61
N SER A 156 -6.43 18.46 5.39
CA SER A 156 -5.01 18.11 5.34
C SER A 156 -4.43 18.72 4.06
N GLU A 157 -3.78 19.87 4.18
CA GLU A 157 -2.97 20.42 3.08
C GLU A 157 -1.71 19.55 2.94
N ILE A 158 -1.78 18.57 2.05
CA ILE A 158 -0.65 17.71 1.72
C ILE A 158 0.10 18.37 0.55
N PHE A 159 1.25 18.95 0.85
CA PHE A 159 2.12 19.53 -0.17
C PHE A 159 2.95 18.43 -0.84
N ALA A 160 2.68 18.18 -2.12
CA ALA A 160 3.55 17.34 -2.95
C ALA A 160 4.73 18.19 -3.44
N ILE A 161 5.93 17.96 -2.87
CA ILE A 161 7.15 18.63 -3.29
C ILE A 161 7.69 17.92 -4.54
N THR A 162 7.62 18.57 -5.69
CA THR A 162 8.30 18.12 -6.91
C THR A 162 9.57 18.94 -7.11
N ARG A 163 10.70 18.27 -7.33
CA ARG A 163 11.96 18.93 -7.69
C ARG A 163 12.13 18.85 -9.21
N ARG A 164 12.77 19.84 -9.81
CA ARG A 164 13.10 19.82 -11.24
C ARG A 164 14.61 19.87 -11.41
N ALA A 165 15.16 18.99 -12.23
CA ALA A 165 16.60 18.94 -12.49
C ALA A 165 17.08 20.23 -13.16
N GLY A 166 17.99 20.96 -12.50
CA GLY A 166 18.54 22.24 -13.01
C GLY A 166 19.66 22.09 -14.04
N SER A 167 20.33 20.93 -14.04
CA SER A 167 21.42 20.55 -14.93
C SER A 167 21.25 19.12 -15.41
N THR A 168 21.97 18.76 -16.46
CA THR A 168 22.09 17.36 -16.89
C THR A 168 23.15 16.67 -16.03
N PHE A 169 22.78 15.61 -15.30
CA PHE A 169 23.67 14.88 -14.42
C PHE A 169 23.27 13.40 -14.32
N GLY A 170 24.17 12.49 -14.72
CA GLY A 170 23.84 11.08 -14.95
C GLY A 170 22.70 10.92 -15.96
N ASP A 171 21.65 10.19 -15.57
CA ASP A 171 20.46 9.97 -16.41
C ASP A 171 19.48 11.16 -16.45
N LEU A 172 19.60 12.09 -15.50
CA LEU A 172 18.69 13.23 -15.41
C LEU A 172 19.08 14.28 -16.44
N LYS A 173 18.13 14.66 -17.30
CA LYS A 173 18.27 15.81 -18.19
C LYS A 173 17.73 17.05 -17.51
N LYS A 174 18.31 18.20 -17.86
CA LYS A 174 17.79 19.50 -17.42
C LYS A 174 16.30 19.61 -17.76
N GLY A 175 15.48 19.84 -16.75
CA GLY A 175 14.03 19.96 -16.88
C GLY A 175 13.24 18.74 -16.42
N ASP A 176 13.89 17.60 -16.15
CA ASP A 176 13.20 16.40 -15.68
C ASP A 176 12.59 16.60 -14.28
N LEU A 177 11.39 16.04 -14.09
CA LEU A 177 10.67 16.06 -12.83
C LEU A 177 11.16 14.92 -11.94
N ILE A 178 11.62 15.29 -10.75
CA ILE A 178 12.00 14.38 -9.68
C ILE A 178 10.87 14.43 -8.65
N ASP A 179 9.99 13.45 -8.71
CA ASP A 179 8.92 13.23 -7.75
C ASP A 179 9.18 11.98 -6.91
N TYR A 180 8.20 11.59 -6.08
CA TYR A 180 8.29 10.42 -5.20
C TYR A 180 8.39 9.09 -5.96
N SER A 181 8.06 9.08 -7.25
CA SER A 181 8.07 7.91 -8.13
C SER A 181 9.29 7.86 -9.05
N PHE A 182 10.18 8.85 -8.97
CA PHE A 182 11.38 8.92 -9.80
C PHE A 182 12.45 7.90 -9.35
N HIS A 183 12.79 6.98 -10.25
CA HIS A 183 13.84 5.98 -10.05
C HIS A 183 14.98 6.23 -11.05
N GLY A 184 15.92 7.11 -10.71
CA GLY A 184 17.14 7.30 -11.50
C GLY A 184 18.25 6.34 -11.07
N GLN A 185 19.31 6.21 -11.86
CA GLN A 185 20.49 5.41 -11.47
C GLN A 185 21.00 5.79 -10.07
N TYR A 186 21.11 7.08 -9.75
CA TYR A 186 21.54 7.55 -8.42
C TYR A 186 20.55 7.32 -7.27
N SER A 187 19.31 6.88 -7.56
CA SER A 187 18.32 6.55 -6.52
C SER A 187 18.58 5.20 -5.87
N SER A 188 19.51 4.39 -6.39
CA SER A 188 19.83 3.05 -5.88
C SER A 188 21.27 2.97 -5.37
N MET A 189 21.45 2.51 -4.11
CA MET A 189 22.79 2.33 -3.52
C MET A 189 23.59 1.19 -4.15
N ASN A 190 22.91 0.16 -4.66
CA ASN A 190 23.53 -1.00 -5.30
C ASN A 190 22.88 -1.22 -6.66
N GLN A 191 23.68 -1.17 -7.72
CA GLN A 191 23.25 -1.48 -9.08
C GLN A 191 23.86 -2.80 -9.54
N ARG A 192 23.05 -3.64 -10.18
CA ARG A 192 23.52 -4.84 -10.89
C ARG A 192 23.15 -4.67 -12.35
N GLN A 193 24.16 -4.69 -13.21
CA GLN A 193 23.96 -4.60 -14.65
C GLN A 193 24.51 -5.85 -15.32
N PRO A 194 23.81 -6.41 -16.33
CA PRO A 194 24.38 -7.47 -17.15
C PRO A 194 25.53 -6.88 -17.98
N VAL A 195 26.71 -7.51 -17.87
CA VAL A 195 27.88 -7.16 -18.69
C VAL A 195 27.76 -7.83 -20.05
N ALA A 196 27.43 -9.12 -20.08
CA ALA A 196 27.11 -9.88 -21.28
C ALA A 196 26.41 -11.21 -20.92
N THR A 197 25.84 -11.88 -21.92
CA THR A 197 25.44 -13.29 -21.84
C THR A 197 26.50 -14.09 -22.60
N GLY A 198 27.22 -14.98 -21.92
CA GLY A 198 28.28 -15.78 -22.53
C GLY A 198 27.73 -16.83 -23.49
N ASP A 199 28.30 -16.91 -24.69
CA ASP A 199 28.02 -17.91 -25.72
C ASP A 199 29.05 -19.06 -25.73
N GLY A 200 29.99 -19.06 -24.77
CA GLY A 200 31.08 -20.03 -24.67
C GLY A 200 32.31 -19.71 -25.53
N THR A 201 32.24 -18.71 -26.40
CA THR A 201 33.34 -18.31 -27.31
C THR A 201 33.93 -16.94 -26.99
N THR A 202 33.13 -16.04 -26.44
CA THR A 202 33.56 -14.66 -26.15
C THR A 202 34.34 -14.60 -24.83
N LYS A 203 35.61 -14.16 -24.89
CA LYS A 203 36.54 -14.15 -23.74
C LYS A 203 36.78 -12.76 -23.15
N GLU A 204 36.38 -11.71 -23.85
CA GLU A 204 36.60 -10.31 -23.45
C GLU A 204 35.25 -9.59 -23.36
N PHE A 205 35.05 -8.83 -22.28
CA PHE A 205 33.81 -8.12 -22.04
C PHE A 205 34.09 -6.69 -21.58
N THR A 206 33.54 -5.71 -22.30
CA THR A 206 33.67 -4.30 -21.93
C THR A 206 32.33 -3.72 -21.56
N LYS A 207 32.29 -2.97 -20.45
CA LYS A 207 31.09 -2.26 -20.00
C LYS A 207 31.47 -0.90 -19.43
N SER A 208 30.83 0.16 -19.93
CA SER A 208 30.87 1.48 -19.31
C SER A 208 29.59 1.73 -18.53
N ILE A 209 29.75 2.08 -17.25
CA ILE A 209 28.65 2.49 -16.36
C ILE A 209 28.39 4.01 -16.52
N GLY A 210 29.34 4.77 -17.07
CA GLY A 210 29.17 6.21 -17.36
C GLY A 210 29.13 7.09 -16.11
N MET A 211 29.63 6.59 -14.97
CA MET A 211 29.72 7.33 -13.72
C MET A 211 30.94 6.88 -12.91
N PRO A 212 31.47 7.74 -12.02
CA PRO A 212 32.53 7.33 -11.13
C PRO A 212 32.10 6.18 -10.23
N VAL A 213 32.90 5.12 -10.16
CA VAL A 213 32.66 3.97 -9.30
C VAL A 213 33.57 4.04 -8.08
N ARG A 214 32.98 3.80 -6.90
CA ARG A 214 33.74 3.83 -5.65
C ARG A 214 34.70 2.64 -5.60
N LYS A 215 35.95 2.94 -5.27
CA LYS A 215 37.02 1.95 -5.06
C LYS A 215 36.59 0.85 -4.10
N GLU A 216 37.03 -0.38 -4.34
CA GLU A 216 36.77 -1.59 -3.52
C GLU A 216 35.32 -2.12 -3.53
N LEU A 217 34.37 -1.43 -4.17
CA LEU A 217 32.96 -1.83 -4.18
C LEU A 217 32.52 -2.49 -5.50
N VAL A 218 33.41 -2.58 -6.48
CA VAL A 218 33.12 -3.23 -7.76
C VAL A 218 33.30 -4.73 -7.62
N ARG A 219 32.24 -5.48 -7.94
CA ARG A 219 32.18 -6.94 -7.84
C ARG A 219 31.58 -7.54 -9.09
N VAL A 220 32.22 -8.57 -9.63
CA VAL A 220 31.76 -9.34 -10.78
C VAL A 220 31.16 -10.64 -10.28
N TYR A 221 29.94 -10.92 -10.75
CA TYR A 221 29.24 -12.15 -10.43
C TYR A 221 29.07 -12.99 -11.70
N HIS A 222 29.37 -14.28 -11.60
CA HIS A 222 29.00 -15.29 -12.59
C HIS A 222 27.96 -16.20 -11.97
N ASP A 223 26.80 -16.39 -12.62
CA ASP A 223 25.69 -17.21 -12.11
C ASP A 223 25.33 -16.96 -10.64
N ARG A 224 25.34 -15.68 -10.26
CA ARG A 224 25.06 -15.17 -8.90
C ARG A 224 26.12 -15.50 -7.84
N ASN A 225 27.20 -16.17 -8.20
CA ASN A 225 28.37 -16.36 -7.35
C ASN A 225 29.37 -15.22 -7.57
N LEU A 226 29.97 -14.73 -6.48
CA LEU A 226 31.02 -13.72 -6.55
C LEU A 226 32.29 -14.37 -7.13
N VAL A 227 32.80 -13.80 -8.22
CA VAL A 227 33.96 -14.37 -8.93
C VAL A 227 35.17 -13.46 -8.88
N ALA A 228 34.98 -12.14 -8.99
CA ALA A 228 36.07 -11.18 -8.90
C ALA A 228 35.63 -9.93 -8.15
N GLU A 229 36.57 -9.33 -7.43
CA GLU A 229 36.37 -8.08 -6.70
C GLU A 229 37.59 -7.16 -6.87
N ASP A 230 37.37 -5.85 -6.73
CA ASP A 230 38.44 -4.85 -6.76
C ASP A 230 39.24 -4.93 -5.45
N LEU A 231 40.22 -5.82 -5.42
CA LEU A 231 41.06 -6.05 -4.26
C LEU A 231 42.03 -4.86 -4.11
N ASN A 232 41.79 -4.01 -3.12
CA ASN A 232 42.60 -2.85 -2.73
C ASN A 232 42.40 -1.54 -3.53
N GLY A 233 41.31 -1.39 -4.29
CA GLY A 233 40.95 -0.10 -4.87
C GLY A 233 41.91 0.41 -5.95
N ARG A 234 42.71 -0.49 -6.52
CA ARG A 234 43.73 -0.20 -7.54
C ARG A 234 43.20 -0.32 -8.97
N GLY A 235 41.94 -0.74 -9.12
CA GLY A 235 41.29 -0.82 -10.43
C GLY A 235 41.67 -2.10 -11.16
N LEU A 236 42.01 -3.14 -10.42
CA LEU A 236 42.33 -4.47 -10.93
C LEU A 236 41.31 -5.44 -10.36
N LEU A 237 40.51 -6.03 -11.24
CA LEU A 237 39.64 -7.15 -10.91
C LEU A 237 40.43 -8.44 -11.11
N SER A 238 40.49 -9.25 -10.06
CA SER A 238 41.08 -10.58 -10.16
C SER A 238 40.26 -11.57 -9.37
N GLY A 239 40.13 -12.77 -9.92
CA GLY A 239 39.46 -13.86 -9.25
C GLY A 239 39.36 -15.09 -10.14
N HIS A 240 38.69 -16.12 -9.65
CA HIS A 240 38.57 -17.38 -10.36
C HIS A 240 37.21 -18.00 -10.08
N PHE A 241 36.70 -18.75 -11.04
CA PHE A 241 35.55 -19.62 -10.84
C PHE A 241 35.82 -20.98 -11.47
N VAL A 242 35.09 -21.98 -11.01
CA VAL A 242 35.11 -23.32 -11.61
C VAL A 242 33.92 -23.40 -12.55
N ASP A 243 34.19 -23.68 -13.82
CA ASP A 243 33.16 -23.87 -14.84
C ASP A 243 32.38 -25.19 -14.60
N ALA A 244 31.25 -25.38 -15.27
CA ALA A 244 30.42 -26.59 -15.17
C ALA A 244 31.21 -27.88 -15.52
N ASP A 245 32.25 -27.76 -16.35
CA ASP A 245 33.17 -28.83 -16.74
C ASP A 245 34.34 -29.07 -15.75
N GLY A 246 34.32 -28.40 -14.59
CA GLY A 246 35.32 -28.59 -13.53
C GLY A 246 36.67 -27.89 -13.77
N GLN A 247 36.76 -27.01 -14.77
CA GLN A 247 37.97 -26.26 -15.08
C GLN A 247 38.01 -24.93 -14.32
N ALA A 248 39.18 -24.60 -13.75
CA ALA A 248 39.39 -23.31 -13.10
C ALA A 248 39.64 -22.22 -14.16
N VAL A 249 38.70 -21.29 -14.29
CA VAL A 249 38.78 -20.13 -15.18
C VAL A 249 39.14 -18.90 -14.35
N THR A 250 40.27 -18.29 -14.68
CA THR A 250 40.71 -17.02 -14.06
C THR A 250 40.05 -15.85 -14.77
N VAL A 251 39.42 -14.96 -13.99
CA VAL A 251 38.86 -13.70 -14.47
C VAL A 251 39.79 -12.58 -14.06
N THR A 252 40.29 -11.84 -15.05
CA THR A 252 41.09 -10.64 -14.85
C THR A 252 40.45 -9.49 -15.59
N GLY A 253 40.47 -8.31 -14.99
CA GLY A 253 39.97 -7.10 -15.63
C GLY A 253 40.56 -5.84 -15.02
N SER A 254 40.30 -4.73 -15.68
CA SER A 254 40.65 -3.38 -15.26
C SER A 254 39.41 -2.53 -15.04
N ILE A 255 39.47 -1.64 -14.05
CA ILE A 255 38.41 -0.69 -13.73
C ILE A 255 38.99 0.72 -13.83
N ASP A 256 38.35 1.54 -14.65
CA ASP A 256 38.44 2.99 -14.60
C ASP A 256 37.45 3.52 -13.56
N HIS A 257 37.94 3.93 -12.39
CA HIS A 257 37.10 4.46 -11.31
C HIS A 257 36.50 5.82 -11.61
N ASP A 258 37.10 6.61 -12.51
CA ASP A 258 36.65 7.97 -12.79
C ASP A 258 35.49 7.97 -13.78
N ASN A 259 35.55 7.11 -14.81
CA ASN A 259 34.50 7.01 -15.83
C ASN A 259 33.59 5.78 -15.68
N GLY A 260 33.90 4.86 -14.76
CA GLY A 260 33.13 3.62 -14.55
C GLY A 260 33.28 2.61 -15.68
N GLY A 261 34.43 2.61 -16.37
CA GLY A 261 34.75 1.64 -17.42
C GLY A 261 35.27 0.35 -16.80
N ILE A 262 34.73 -0.80 -17.21
CA ILE A 262 35.19 -2.14 -16.81
C ILE A 262 35.55 -2.90 -18.08
N THR A 263 36.75 -3.46 -18.14
CA THR A 263 37.28 -4.27 -19.26
C THR A 263 37.92 -5.54 -18.74
#